data_AF-A0A5J4NAX9-F1
#
_entry.id   AF-A0A5J4NAX9-F1
#
_cell.length_a   1.000
_cell.length_b   1.000
_cell.length_c   1.000
_cell.angle_alpha   90.00
_cell.angle_beta   90.00
_cell.angle_gamma   90.00
#
_symmetry.space_group_name_H-M   'P 1'
#
loop_
_entity.id
_entity.type
_entity.pdbx_description
1 polymer ?
#
loop_
_entity_poly.entity_id
_entity_poly.type
_entity_poly.pdbx_seq_one_letter_code
_entity_poly.pdbx_strand_id
1 'polypeptide(L)'
;MENIKNSKFYHPLSPEDDNISGLTYDVAIVDVTKTGPDAFAEFSSLKWNGKEKHLYAPNIVASTRWFNQINFWVQKEILKYSQLHKRTELLSFFIKLAK
;
A
#
# COMPACT_ATOMS: atom_id res chain seq x y z
N MET A 1 -8.02 -27.31 -14.66
CA MET A 1 -7.80 -26.58 -13.39
C MET A 1 -6.71 -25.55 -13.64
N GLU A 2 -7.09 -24.40 -14.18
CA GLU A 2 -6.18 -23.28 -14.41
C GLU A 2 -6.21 -22.36 -13.19
N ASN A 3 -5.18 -22.46 -12.35
CA ASN A 3 -4.81 -21.41 -11.41
C ASN A 3 -3.40 -21.00 -11.77
N ILE A 4 -3.29 -20.16 -12.80
CA ILE A 4 -2.05 -19.47 -13.14
C ILE A 4 -1.82 -18.45 -12.03
N LYS A 5 -1.05 -18.88 -11.03
CA LYS A 5 -0.33 -18.04 -10.09
C LYS A 5 0.61 -17.14 -10.92
N ASN A 6 0.10 -16.02 -11.42
CA ASN A 6 0.94 -14.98 -11.99
C ASN A 6 1.76 -14.34 -10.88
N SER A 7 2.92 -14.96 -10.63
CA SER A 7 4.22 -14.29 -10.63
C SER A 7 4.20 -12.85 -10.11
N LYS A 8 4.08 -12.68 -8.79
CA LYS A 8 4.57 -11.46 -8.10
C LYS A 8 6.09 -11.52 -8.00
N PHE A 9 6.77 -11.53 -9.14
CA PHE A 9 8.19 -11.20 -9.21
C PHE A 9 8.28 -9.68 -9.29
N TYR A 10 8.84 -9.05 -8.25
CA TYR A 10 9.13 -7.63 -8.24
C TYR A 10 10.17 -7.34 -9.33
N HIS A 11 9.73 -6.75 -10.44
CA HIS A 11 10.65 -6.19 -11.43
C HIS A 11 11.26 -4.90 -10.87
N PRO A 12 12.59 -4.69 -10.99
CA PRO A 12 13.20 -3.40 -10.70
C PRO A 12 12.58 -2.34 -11.62
N LEU A 13 11.98 -1.30 -11.05
CA LEU A 13 11.44 -0.18 -11.82
C LEU A 13 12.59 0.54 -12.54
N SER A 14 12.46 0.70 -13.85
CA SER A 14 13.37 1.51 -14.66
C SER A 14 12.95 2.98 -14.49
N PRO A 15 13.87 3.95 -14.41
CA PRO A 15 13.53 5.37 -14.30
C PRO A 15 12.64 5.95 -15.40
N GLU A 16 12.52 5.21 -16.52
CA GLU A 16 11.81 5.60 -17.74
C GLU A 16 10.35 5.10 -17.79
N ASP A 17 9.86 4.42 -16.75
CA ASP A 17 8.48 3.93 -16.70
C ASP A 17 7.51 5.07 -16.36
N ASP A 18 6.99 5.77 -17.39
CA ASP A 18 6.00 6.86 -17.31
C ASP A 18 4.64 6.45 -16.70
N ASN A 19 4.44 5.18 -16.33
CA ASN A 19 3.18 4.66 -15.81
C ASN A 19 2.99 4.93 -14.30
N ILE A 20 3.24 6.17 -13.88
CA ILE A 20 2.99 6.63 -12.50
C ILE A 20 1.50 6.48 -12.17
N SER A 21 0.61 6.78 -13.13
CA SER A 21 -0.84 6.70 -12.95
C SER A 21 -1.32 5.28 -12.66
N GLY A 22 -0.85 4.26 -13.40
CA GLY A 22 -1.18 2.86 -13.15
C GLY A 22 -0.72 2.38 -11.77
N LEU A 23 0.51 2.76 -11.37
CA LEU A 23 1.02 2.42 -10.05
C LEU A 23 0.25 3.12 -8.92
N THR A 24 -0.21 4.36 -9.12
CA THR A 24 -1.06 5.05 -8.14
C THR A 24 -2.36 4.28 -7.92
N TYR A 25 -3.00 3.78 -8.98
CA TYR A 25 -4.21 2.96 -8.85
C TYR A 25 -3.94 1.64 -8.12
N ASP A 26 -2.82 0.97 -8.41
CA ASP A 26 -2.44 -0.29 -7.76
C ASP A 26 -2.07 -0.13 -6.27
N VAL A 27 -1.55 1.05 -5.90
CA VAL A 27 -1.15 1.38 -4.52
C VAL A 27 -2.31 2.01 -3.71
N ALA A 28 -3.34 2.52 -4.38
CA ALA A 28 -4.48 3.16 -3.74
C ALA A 28 -5.25 2.19 -2.83
N ILE A 29 -5.55 2.65 -1.62
CA ILE A 29 -6.48 1.95 -0.72
C ILE A 29 -7.90 2.11 -1.25
N VAL A 30 -8.66 1.02 -1.27
CA VAL A 30 -10.13 1.09 -1.38
C VAL A 30 -10.67 1.78 -0.14
N ASP A 31 -11.33 2.94 -0.34
CA ASP A 31 -11.89 3.75 0.73
C ASP A 31 -12.82 2.92 1.64
N VAL A 32 -12.35 2.69 2.87
CA VAL A 32 -13.04 1.88 3.88
C VAL A 32 -14.40 2.48 4.22
N THR A 33 -14.54 3.81 4.10
CA THR A 33 -15.77 4.53 4.44
C THR A 33 -16.84 4.45 3.36
N LYS A 34 -16.48 4.04 2.13
CA LYS A 34 -17.43 3.82 1.03
C LYS A 34 -18.11 2.45 1.10
N THR A 35 -17.72 1.59 2.03
CA THR A 35 -18.26 0.23 2.18
C THR A 35 -19.47 0.20 3.11
N GLY A 36 -20.56 0.89 2.73
CA GLY A 36 -21.88 0.71 3.33
C GLY A 36 -22.01 0.98 4.85
N PRO A 37 -23.16 0.64 5.45
CA PRO A 37 -23.47 0.92 6.86
C PRO A 37 -22.50 0.24 7.85
N ASP A 38 -21.97 -0.93 7.48
CA ASP A 38 -21.12 -1.76 8.34
C ASP A 38 -19.74 -1.13 8.57
N ALA A 39 -19.24 -0.31 7.63
CA ALA A 39 -17.99 0.44 7.82
C ALA A 39 -18.09 1.44 8.99
N PHE A 40 -19.24 2.07 9.18
CA PHE A 40 -19.46 2.99 10.31
C PHE A 40 -19.51 2.25 11.66
N ALA A 41 -19.98 0.99 11.65
CA ALA A 41 -20.00 0.14 12.83
C ALA A 41 -18.58 -0.19 13.31
N GLU A 42 -17.62 -0.42 12.40
CA GLU A 42 -16.22 -0.66 12.78
C GLU A 42 -15.60 0.54 13.53
N PHE A 43 -15.82 1.76 13.03
CA PHE A 43 -15.36 2.98 13.69
C PHE A 43 -16.10 3.21 15.02
N SER A 44 -17.41 2.93 15.07
CA SER A 44 -18.18 3.07 16.30
C SER A 44 -17.77 2.09 17.39
N SER A 45 -17.21 0.93 17.01
CA SER A 45 -16.77 -0.09 17.96
C SER A 45 -15.61 0.36 18.85
N LEU A 46 -14.76 1.30 18.39
CA LEU A 46 -13.51 1.72 19.02
C LEU A 46 -12.53 0.58 19.35
N LYS A 47 -12.69 -0.59 18.73
CA LYS A 47 -11.94 -1.82 19.04
C LYS A 47 -10.82 -2.15 18.05
N TRP A 48 -10.47 -1.24 17.14
CA TRP A 48 -9.46 -1.48 16.09
C TRP A 48 -8.02 -1.66 16.58
N ASN A 49 -7.71 -1.30 17.84
CA ASN A 49 -6.39 -1.46 18.44
C ASN A 49 -6.31 -2.58 19.51
N GLY A 50 -7.44 -3.23 19.82
CA GLY A 50 -7.53 -4.27 20.84
C GLY A 50 -7.15 -5.67 20.36
N LYS A 51 -7.19 -6.65 21.27
CA LYS A 51 -6.95 -8.07 20.95
C LYS A 51 -7.96 -8.61 19.93
N GLU A 52 -9.20 -8.15 20.02
CA GLU A 52 -10.32 -8.60 19.18
C GLU A 52 -10.54 -7.71 17.94
N LYS A 53 -9.55 -6.89 17.56
CA LYS A 53 -9.66 -5.96 16.43
C LYS A 53 -10.04 -6.63 15.10
N HIS A 54 -9.64 -7.88 14.89
CA HIS A 54 -9.99 -8.64 13.69
C HIS A 54 -11.46 -9.08 13.66
N LEU A 55 -12.13 -9.11 14.82
CA LEU A 55 -13.55 -9.40 14.93
C LEU A 55 -14.39 -8.14 14.75
N TYR A 56 -13.99 -7.04 15.41
CA TYR A 56 -14.81 -5.82 15.50
C TYR A 56 -14.48 -4.75 14.46
N ALA A 57 -13.28 -4.76 13.89
CA ALA A 57 -12.82 -3.75 12.94
C ALA A 57 -11.92 -4.35 11.83
N PRO A 58 -12.38 -5.41 11.13
CA PRO A 58 -11.55 -6.10 10.13
C PRO A 58 -11.10 -5.20 8.98
N ASN A 59 -11.94 -4.28 8.48
CA ASN A 59 -11.59 -3.39 7.37
C ASN A 59 -10.62 -2.28 7.83
N ILE A 60 -10.80 -1.71 9.01
CA ILE A 60 -9.85 -0.74 9.59
C ILE A 60 -8.47 -1.40 9.77
N VAL A 61 -8.44 -2.65 10.25
CA VAL A 61 -7.20 -3.40 10.43
C VAL A 61 -6.54 -3.74 9.09
N ALA A 62 -7.32 -4.16 8.10
CA ALA A 62 -6.80 -4.43 6.75
C ALA A 62 -6.20 -3.18 6.10
N SER A 63 -6.88 -2.04 6.24
CA SER A 63 -6.44 -0.76 5.68
C SER A 63 -5.19 -0.25 6.39
N THR A 64 -5.12 -0.38 7.71
CA THR A 64 -3.91 -0.08 8.49
C THR A 64 -2.75 -0.98 8.07
N ARG A 65 -3.00 -2.27 7.83
CA ARG A 65 -1.97 -3.21 7.34
C ARG A 65 -1.45 -2.79 5.97
N TRP A 66 -2.34 -2.45 5.04
CA TRP A 66 -1.95 -1.98 3.72
C TRP A 66 -1.11 -0.70 3.80
N PHE A 67 -1.55 0.28 4.59
CA PHE A 67 -0.78 1.50 4.84
C PHE A 67 0.64 1.19 5.32
N ASN A 68 0.79 0.29 6.28
CA ASN A 68 2.11 -0.12 6.78
C ASN A 68 2.95 -0.86 5.73
N GLN A 69 2.32 -1.68 4.88
CA GLN A 69 3.00 -2.39 3.79
C GLN A 69 3.57 -1.41 2.76
N ILE A 70 2.81 -0.39 2.37
CA ILE A 70 3.28 0.64 1.43
C ILE A 70 4.42 1.45 2.04
N ASN A 71 4.28 1.93 3.28
CA ASN A 71 5.34 2.67 3.97
C ASN A 71 6.65 1.86 4.04
N PHE A 72 6.56 0.60 4.45
CA PHE A 72 7.72 -0.28 4.52
C PHE A 72 8.32 -0.55 3.14
N TRP A 73 7.50 -0.78 2.12
CA TRP A 73 7.95 -1.00 0.76
C TRP A 73 8.73 0.21 0.20
N VAL A 74 8.18 1.42 0.35
CA VAL A 74 8.86 2.66 -0.08
C VAL A 74 10.23 2.80 0.59
N GLN A 75 10.28 2.66 1.92
CA GLN A 75 11.53 2.73 2.68
C GLN A 75 12.54 1.66 2.22
N LYS A 76 12.06 0.43 2.00
CA LYS A 76 12.88 -0.69 1.55
C LYS A 76 13.46 -0.43 0.16
N GLU A 77 12.68 0.05 -0.80
CA GLU A 77 13.17 0.32 -2.16
C GLU A 77 14.21 1.46 -2.18
N ILE A 78 14.01 2.51 -1.37
CA ILE A 78 15.02 3.58 -1.25
C ILE A 78 16.31 3.05 -0.61
N LEU A 79 16.21 2.29 0.49
CA LEU A 79 17.39 1.83 1.24
C LEU A 79 18.11 0.64 0.59
N LYS A 80 17.48 -0.02 -0.40
CA LYS A 80 18.08 -1.11 -1.18
C LYS A 80 19.33 -0.67 -1.95
N TYR A 81 19.42 0.59 -2.36
CA TYR A 81 20.54 1.10 -3.15
C TYR A 81 21.53 1.87 -2.28
N SER A 82 22.82 1.56 -2.40
CA SER A 82 23.87 2.32 -1.72
C SER A 82 24.27 3.60 -2.46
N GLN A 83 24.04 3.67 -3.77
CA GLN A 83 24.38 4.84 -4.59
C GLN A 83 23.41 6.01 -4.33
N LEU A 84 23.97 7.18 -4.00
CA LEU A 84 23.19 8.38 -3.70
C LEU A 84 22.27 8.80 -4.84
N HIS A 85 22.75 8.81 -6.10
CA HIS A 85 21.95 9.24 -7.24
C HIS A 85 20.66 8.41 -7.40
N LYS A 86 20.75 7.08 -7.28
CA LYS A 86 19.60 6.17 -7.37
C LYS A 86 18.59 6.41 -6.25
N ARG A 87 19.07 6.66 -5.03
CA ARG A 87 18.21 6.98 -3.88
C ARG A 87 17.43 8.26 -4.10
N THR A 88 18.09 9.30 -4.61
CA THR A 88 17.46 10.60 -4.91
C THR A 88 16.42 10.49 -6.01
N GLU A 89 16.70 9.68 -7.04
CA GLU A 89 15.76 9.39 -8.12
C GLU A 89 14.49 8.69 -7.61
N LEU A 90 14.63 7.62 -6.82
CA LEU A 90 13.49 6.93 -6.20
C LEU A 90 12.71 7.83 -5.25
N LEU A 91 13.41 8.67 -4.46
CA LEU A 91 12.74 9.62 -3.58
C LEU A 91 11.89 10.61 -4.39
N SER A 92 12.44 11.17 -5.46
CA SER A 92 11.71 12.05 -6.38
C SER A 92 10.50 11.35 -7.01
N PHE A 93 10.67 10.10 -7.43
CA PHE A 93 9.58 9.26 -7.95
C PHE A 93 8.45 9.09 -6.92
N PHE A 94 8.75 8.68 -5.69
CA PHE A 94 7.72 8.51 -4.66
C PHE A 94 7.06 9.83 -4.25
N ILE A 95 7.79 10.95 -4.28
CA ILE A 95 7.19 12.29 -4.08
C ILE A 95 6.22 12.62 -5.21
N LYS A 96 6.54 12.30 -6.47
CA LYS A 96 5.62 12.49 -7.61
C LYS A 96 4.42 11.56 -7.52
N LEU A 97 4.61 10.32 -7.11
CA LEU A 97 3.54 9.33 -6.93
C LEU A 97 2.54 9.75 -5.84
N ALA A 98 3.01 10.44 -4.80
CA ALA A 98 2.20 10.90 -3.67
C ALA A 98 1.49 12.24 -3.91
N LYS A 99 1.84 12.96 -4.97
CA LYS A 99 1.16 14.20 -5.38
C LYS A 99 -0.16 13.90 -6.08
#